data_AF-A0A838MYW7-F1
#
_entry.id   AF-A0A838MYW7-F1
#
_cell.length_a   1.000
_cell.length_b   1.000
_cell.length_c   1.000
_cell.angle_alpha   90.00
_cell.angle_beta   90.00
_cell.angle_gamma   90.00
#
_symmetry.space_group_name_H-M   'P 1'
#
loop_
_entity.id
_entity.type
_entity.pdbx_description
1 polymer ?
#
loop_
_entity_poly.entity_id
_entity_poly.type
_entity_poly.pdbx_seq_one_letter_code
_entity_poly.pdbx_strand_id
1 'polypeptide(L)'
;MSLMLFLGFLQNSIQLVPDGTIFLHIALIIFMVYVLNATLFRPINRILEERERRTRGRSGEAQDTLRRVDANLKRYENSLREARVEGYQRLEQERAEAMRVRQAQVDKVRAEVTQSIAEQKTAIQVQTTEARASLEGDARRIAGEISSQLLRRPGGGVSSAQPRA
;
A
#
# COMPACT_ATOMS: atom_id res chain seq x y z
N MET A 1 1.43 63.30 -93.56
CA MET A 1 0.50 62.62 -92.63
C MET A 1 1.11 62.63 -91.22
N SER A 2 1.59 63.73 -90.62
CA SER A 2 1.06 65.10 -90.51
C SER A 2 -0.43 65.10 -90.22
N LEU A 3 -0.82 64.99 -88.93
CA LEU A 3 -2.02 65.56 -88.28
C LEU A 3 -2.42 64.88 -86.93
N MET A 4 -1.69 63.89 -86.39
CA MET A 4 -2.14 63.15 -85.18
C MET A 4 -1.18 63.13 -83.98
N LEU A 5 -0.10 63.92 -84.00
CA LEU A 5 0.84 64.05 -82.86
C LEU A 5 0.68 65.35 -82.06
N PHE A 6 -0.31 66.19 -82.41
CA PHE A 6 -0.62 67.44 -81.72
C PHE A 6 -1.78 67.34 -80.71
N LEU A 7 -2.30 66.13 -80.49
CA LEU A 7 -3.39 65.85 -79.53
C LEU A 7 -2.89 65.35 -78.17
N GLY A 8 -1.61 65.61 -77.83
CA GLY A 8 -0.98 65.13 -76.59
C GLY A 8 -0.76 66.18 -75.51
N PHE A 9 -1.10 67.46 -75.75
CA PHE A 9 -0.63 68.54 -74.88
C PHE A 9 -1.63 69.69 -74.61
N LEU A 10 -2.94 69.47 -74.84
CA LEU A 10 -3.98 70.50 -74.60
C LEU A 10 -5.20 70.02 -73.79
N GLN A 11 -5.04 68.99 -72.94
CA GLN A 11 -6.07 68.62 -71.94
C GLN A 11 -5.64 68.78 -70.48
N ASN A 12 -4.41 69.21 -70.20
CA ASN A 12 -3.97 69.49 -68.83
C ASN A 12 -4.23 70.95 -68.47
N SER A 13 -5.51 71.33 -68.39
CA SER A 13 -5.92 72.33 -67.42
C SER A 13 -5.90 71.64 -66.07
N ILE A 14 -4.88 71.88 -65.26
CA ILE A 14 -4.98 71.64 -63.81
C ILE A 14 -6.02 72.65 -63.31
N GLN A 15 -7.30 72.30 -63.48
CA GLN A 15 -8.42 72.99 -62.86
C GLN A 15 -8.37 72.64 -61.39
N LEU A 16 -7.64 73.46 -60.64
CA LEU A 16 -7.70 73.55 -59.18
C LEU A 16 -9.00 74.27 -58.77
N VAL A 17 -10.13 73.91 -59.38
CA VAL A 17 -11.44 74.43 -59.04
C VAL A 17 -12.17 73.33 -58.26
N PRO A 18 -12.74 73.62 -57.08
CA PRO A 18 -13.48 72.63 -56.31
C PRO A 18 -14.80 72.28 -57.01
N ASP A 19 -14.74 71.46 -58.05
CA ASP A 19 -15.92 70.93 -58.72
C ASP A 19 -16.44 69.70 -57.97
N GLY A 20 -17.76 69.48 -58.01
CA GLY A 20 -18.46 68.37 -57.32
C GLY A 20 -17.93 66.97 -57.66
N THR A 21 -17.08 66.88 -58.68
CA THR A 21 -16.29 65.69 -59.04
C THR A 21 -15.36 65.24 -57.92
N ILE A 22 -14.81 66.12 -57.07
CA ILE A 22 -13.97 65.71 -55.93
C ILE A 22 -14.79 64.86 -54.95
N PHE A 23 -16.02 65.27 -54.64
CA PHE A 23 -16.92 64.48 -53.80
C PHE A 23 -17.27 63.14 -54.43
N LEU A 24 -17.46 63.11 -55.75
CA LEU A 24 -17.67 61.87 -56.49
C LEU A 24 -16.45 60.93 -56.43
N HIS A 25 -15.23 61.46 -56.59
CA HIS A 25 -14.01 60.67 -56.48
C HIS A 25 -13.79 60.15 -55.06
N ILE A 26 -14.06 60.95 -54.03
CA ILE A 26 -14.01 60.52 -52.63
C ILE A 26 -15.02 59.39 -52.39
N ALA A 27 -16.27 59.55 -52.87
CA ALA A 27 -17.29 58.52 -52.75
C ALA A 27 -16.87 57.22 -53.47
N LEU A 28 -16.26 57.33 -54.64
CA LEU A 28 -15.74 56.17 -55.40
C LEU A 28 -14.60 55.47 -54.64
N ILE A 29 -13.66 56.22 -54.08
CA ILE A 29 -12.55 55.65 -53.28
C ILE A 29 -13.11 54.94 -52.05
N ILE A 30 -14.04 55.55 -51.33
CA ILE A 30 -14.69 54.94 -50.16
C ILE A 30 -15.42 53.65 -50.57
N PHE A 31 -16.17 53.69 -51.67
CA PHE A 31 -16.85 52.52 -52.21
C PHE A 31 -15.86 51.41 -52.58
N MET A 32 -14.75 51.75 -53.23
CA MET A 32 -13.72 50.78 -53.62
C MET A 32 -13.02 50.17 -52.41
N VAL A 33 -12.70 50.99 -51.38
CA VAL A 33 -12.14 50.52 -50.11
C VAL A 33 -13.13 49.59 -49.40
N TYR A 34 -14.43 49.92 -49.41
CA TYR A 34 -15.45 49.06 -48.83
C TYR A 34 -15.54 47.70 -49.53
N VAL A 35 -15.60 47.69 -50.87
CA VAL A 35 -15.58 46.47 -51.68
C VAL A 35 -14.31 45.66 -51.42
N LEU A 36 -13.14 46.30 -51.43
CA LEU A 36 -11.86 45.65 -51.19
C LEU A 36 -11.77 45.05 -49.77
N ASN A 37 -12.28 45.76 -48.78
CA ASN A 37 -12.34 45.29 -47.40
C ASN A 37 -13.21 44.04 -47.27
N ALA A 38 -14.38 44.03 -47.92
CA ALA A 38 -15.29 42.90 -47.91
C ALA A 38 -14.76 41.69 -48.70
N THR A 39 -14.16 41.92 -49.87
CA THR A 39 -13.74 40.85 -50.80
C THR A 39 -12.35 40.29 -50.52
N LEU A 40 -11.42 41.09 -49.99
CA LEU A 40 -10.01 40.69 -49.83
C LEU A 40 -9.54 40.73 -48.37
N PHE A 41 -9.65 41.87 -47.68
CA PHE A 41 -9.07 41.99 -46.34
C PHE A 41 -9.75 41.10 -45.31
N ARG A 42 -11.09 41.08 -45.26
CA ARG A 42 -11.83 40.19 -44.35
C ARG A 42 -11.53 38.70 -44.56
N PRO A 43 -11.62 38.13 -45.78
CA PRO A 43 -11.34 36.71 -45.97
C PRO A 43 -9.87 36.35 -45.71
N ILE A 44 -8.92 37.21 -46.08
CA ILE A 44 -7.50 36.97 -45.81
C ILE A 44 -7.23 36.93 -44.30
N ASN A 45 -7.72 37.92 -43.55
CA ASN A 45 -7.54 37.97 -42.10
C ASN A 45 -8.17 36.75 -41.42
N ARG A 46 -9.37 36.33 -41.85
CA ARG A 46 -10.03 35.14 -41.33
C ARG A 46 -9.21 33.87 -41.56
N ILE A 47 -8.59 33.71 -42.73
CA ILE A 47 -7.74 32.55 -43.02
C ILE A 47 -6.46 32.59 -42.18
N LEU A 48 -5.88 33.78 -41.99
CA LEU A 48 -4.67 33.96 -41.19
C LEU A 48 -4.94 33.62 -39.72
N GLU A 49 -6.03 34.13 -39.15
CA GLU A 49 -6.49 33.80 -37.80
C GLU A 49 -6.78 32.29 -37.65
N GLU A 50 -7.44 31.67 -38.62
CA GLU A 50 -7.75 30.24 -38.59
C GLU A 50 -6.47 29.39 -38.65
N ARG A 51 -5.49 29.78 -39.48
CA ARG A 51 -4.17 29.11 -39.53
C ARG A 51 -3.42 29.29 -38.22
N GLU A 52 -3.42 30.49 -37.66
CA GLU A 52 -2.73 30.77 -36.42
C GLU A 52 -3.36 30.01 -35.25
N ARG A 53 -4.70 29.97 -35.20
CA ARG A 53 -5.47 29.18 -34.23
C ARG A 53 -5.17 27.69 -34.35
N ARG A 54 -5.09 27.14 -35.57
CA ARG A 54 -4.75 25.72 -35.78
C ARG A 54 -3.31 25.41 -35.39
N THR A 55 -2.35 26.28 -35.69
CA THR A 55 -0.94 26.06 -35.36
C THR A 55 -0.68 26.23 -33.86
N ARG A 56 -1.15 27.33 -33.26
CA ARG A 56 -1.02 27.59 -31.82
C ARG A 56 -1.86 26.62 -31.00
N GLY A 57 -3.08 26.29 -31.44
CA GLY A 57 -3.97 25.32 -30.82
C GLY A 57 -3.35 23.93 -30.74
N ARG A 58 -2.76 23.43 -31.83
CA ARG A 58 -2.08 22.12 -31.83
C ARG A 58 -0.89 22.07 -30.87
N SER A 59 -0.12 23.16 -30.76
CA SER A 59 0.99 23.23 -29.80
C SER A 59 0.48 23.28 -28.36
N GLY A 60 -0.58 24.04 -28.09
CA GLY A 60 -1.23 24.12 -26.78
C GLY A 60 -1.85 22.79 -26.34
N GLU A 61 -2.58 22.12 -27.22
CA GLU A 61 -3.19 20.80 -26.97
C GLU A 61 -2.12 19.73 -26.72
N ALA A 62 -1.02 19.74 -27.47
CA ALA A 62 0.10 18.83 -27.25
C ALA A 62 0.75 19.08 -25.87
N GLN A 63 0.96 20.34 -25.50
CA GLN A 63 1.49 20.68 -24.17
C GLN A 63 0.53 20.29 -23.04
N ASP A 64 -0.78 20.53 -23.20
CA ASP A 64 -1.77 20.14 -22.18
C ASP A 64 -1.83 18.61 -22.04
N THR A 65 -1.78 17.89 -23.16
CA THR A 65 -1.71 16.42 -23.17
C THR A 65 -0.46 15.92 -22.44
N LEU A 66 0.72 16.49 -22.71
CA LEU A 66 1.95 16.13 -22.02
C LEU A 66 1.87 16.42 -20.52
N ARG A 67 1.31 17.57 -20.12
CA ARG A 67 1.10 17.91 -18.70
C ARG A 67 0.15 16.93 -18.02
N ARG A 68 -0.94 16.52 -18.69
CA ARG A 68 -1.88 15.52 -18.16
C ARG A 68 -1.22 14.15 -18.01
N VAL A 69 -0.42 13.73 -18.99
CA VAL A 69 0.33 12.47 -18.92
C VAL A 69 1.32 12.50 -17.76
N ASP A 70 2.11 13.56 -17.62
CA ASP A 70 3.07 13.71 -16.51
C ASP A 70 2.36 13.75 -15.14
N ALA A 71 1.24 14.47 -15.03
CA ALA A 71 0.44 14.49 -13.81
C ALA A 71 -0.14 13.11 -13.46
N ASN A 72 -0.62 12.38 -14.46
CA ASN A 72 -1.14 11.02 -14.27
C ASN A 72 -0.03 10.04 -13.90
N LEU A 73 1.15 10.16 -14.53
CA LEU A 73 2.31 9.33 -14.21
C LEU A 73 2.75 9.56 -12.76
N LYS A 74 2.88 10.82 -12.34
CA LYS A 74 3.20 11.17 -10.94
C LYS A 74 2.17 10.63 -9.95
N ARG A 75 0.87 10.74 -10.27
CA ARG A 75 -0.19 10.15 -9.43
C ARG A 75 -0.07 8.63 -9.36
N TYR A 76 0.18 7.98 -10.47
CA TYR A 76 0.38 6.54 -10.53
C TYR A 76 1.60 6.10 -9.69
N GLU A 77 2.76 6.73 -9.89
CA GLU A 77 3.98 6.45 -9.12
C GLU A 77 3.79 6.67 -7.61
N ASN A 78 3.10 7.74 -7.22
CA ASN A 78 2.79 8.02 -5.83
C ASN A 78 1.86 6.95 -5.25
N SER A 79 0.77 6.61 -5.94
CA SER A 79 -0.16 5.57 -5.50
C SER A 79 0.52 4.20 -5.36
N LEU A 80 1.45 3.87 -6.27
CA LEU A 80 2.22 2.63 -6.21
C LEU A 80 3.18 2.63 -5.00
N ARG A 81 3.80 3.77 -4.70
CA ARG A 81 4.67 3.92 -3.53
C ARG A 81 3.87 3.79 -2.24
N GLU A 82 2.73 4.46 -2.14
CA GLU A 82 1.83 4.40 -0.99
C GLU A 82 1.33 2.97 -0.77
N ALA A 83 0.85 2.30 -1.82
CA ALA A 83 0.38 0.91 -1.73
C ALA A 83 1.49 -0.05 -1.28
N ARG A 84 2.74 0.15 -1.71
CA ARG A 84 3.89 -0.64 -1.23
C ARG A 84 4.15 -0.39 0.24
N VAL A 85 4.18 0.87 0.68
CA VAL A 85 4.41 1.22 2.09
C VAL A 85 3.31 0.63 2.97
N GLU A 86 2.05 0.80 2.58
CA GLU A 86 0.90 0.22 3.29
C GLU A 86 0.98 -1.30 3.34
N GLY A 87 1.33 -1.95 2.22
CA GLY A 87 1.53 -3.40 2.16
C GLY A 87 2.61 -3.88 3.12
N TYR A 88 3.76 -3.20 3.19
CA TYR A 88 4.83 -3.53 4.14
C TYR A 88 4.40 -3.30 5.58
N GLN A 89 3.68 -2.22 5.87
CA GLN A 89 3.17 -1.95 7.22
C GLN A 89 2.19 -3.03 7.68
N ARG A 90 1.25 -3.43 6.83
CA ARG A 90 0.32 -4.53 7.14
C ARG A 90 1.05 -5.85 7.35
N LEU A 91 2.02 -6.18 6.50
CA LEU A 91 2.81 -7.40 6.64
C LEU A 91 3.58 -7.42 7.98
N GLU A 92 4.17 -6.29 8.37
CA GLU A 92 4.91 -6.19 9.63
C GLU A 92 3.98 -6.29 10.84
N GLN A 93 2.80 -5.65 10.78
CA GLN A 93 1.77 -5.77 11.82
C GLN A 93 1.30 -7.21 12.01
N GLU A 94 0.94 -7.90 10.91
CA GLU A 94 0.52 -9.30 10.93
C GLU A 94 1.64 -10.21 11.47
N ARG A 95 2.89 -9.99 11.06
CA ARG A 95 4.05 -10.74 11.58
C ARG A 95 4.25 -10.51 13.07
N ALA A 96 4.18 -9.25 13.53
CA ALA A 96 4.33 -8.91 14.94
C ALA A 96 3.21 -9.52 15.78
N GLU A 97 1.97 -9.48 15.30
CA GLU A 97 0.82 -10.09 15.97
C GLU A 97 0.96 -11.61 16.03
N ALA A 98 1.30 -12.27 14.91
CA ALA A 98 1.54 -13.70 14.87
C ALA A 98 2.66 -14.13 15.82
N MET A 99 3.75 -13.36 15.89
CA MET A 99 4.85 -13.61 16.84
C MET A 99 4.39 -13.45 18.30
N ARG A 100 3.57 -12.44 18.59
CA ARG A 100 3.01 -12.21 19.92
C ARG A 100 2.08 -13.34 20.35
N VAL A 101 1.18 -13.78 19.46
CA VAL A 101 0.27 -14.90 19.70
C VAL A 101 1.04 -16.20 19.91
N ARG A 102 2.03 -16.47 19.06
CA ARG A 102 2.92 -17.64 19.21
C ARG A 102 3.62 -17.61 20.57
N GLN A 103 4.20 -16.47 20.94
CA GLN A 103 4.92 -16.34 22.21
C GLN A 103 3.98 -16.53 23.40
N ALA A 104 2.80 -15.92 23.38
CA ALA A 104 1.78 -16.09 24.42
C ALA A 104 1.34 -17.55 24.56
N GLN A 105 1.16 -18.28 23.45
CA GLN A 105 0.80 -19.69 23.48
C GLN A 105 1.95 -20.55 24.06
N VAL A 106 3.18 -20.27 23.67
CA VAL A 106 4.36 -20.97 24.22
C VAL A 106 4.48 -20.72 25.73
N ASP A 107 4.30 -19.48 26.18
CA ASP A 107 4.39 -19.13 27.60
C ASP A 107 3.25 -19.75 28.41
N LYS A 108 2.03 -19.80 27.85
CA LYS A 108 0.90 -20.51 28.45
C LYS A 108 1.21 -22.01 28.63
N VAL A 109 1.67 -22.68 27.59
CA VAL A 109 2.02 -24.11 27.65
C VAL A 109 3.16 -24.35 28.64
N ARG A 110 4.17 -23.48 28.68
CA ARG A 110 5.26 -23.58 29.67
C ARG A 110 4.74 -23.45 31.10
N ALA A 111 3.81 -22.52 31.35
CA ALA A 111 3.21 -22.35 32.66
C ALA A 111 2.38 -23.58 33.07
N GLU A 112 1.56 -24.11 32.17
CA GLU A 112 0.77 -25.34 32.39
C GLU A 112 1.66 -26.56 32.67
N VAL A 113 2.74 -26.73 31.90
CA VAL A 113 3.71 -27.82 32.12
C VAL A 113 4.41 -27.65 33.46
N THR A 114 4.84 -26.44 33.82
CA THR A 114 5.49 -26.16 35.10
C THR A 114 4.57 -26.46 36.28
N GLN A 115 3.30 -26.07 36.17
CA GLN A 115 2.28 -26.38 37.17
C GLN A 115 2.05 -27.90 37.27
N SER A 116 1.89 -28.60 36.15
CA SER A 116 1.68 -30.05 36.15
C SER A 116 2.86 -30.80 36.76
N ILE A 117 4.10 -30.37 36.48
CA ILE A 117 5.30 -30.96 37.11
C ILE A 117 5.28 -30.73 38.64
N ALA A 118 4.90 -29.55 39.10
CA ALA A 118 4.81 -29.25 40.53
C ALA A 118 3.74 -30.10 41.23
N GLU A 119 2.57 -30.25 40.61
CA GLU A 119 1.47 -31.09 41.10
C GLU A 119 1.89 -32.58 41.17
N GLN A 120 2.46 -33.11 40.09
CA GLN A 120 2.94 -34.49 40.04
C GLN A 120 4.05 -34.76 41.06
N LYS A 121 4.99 -33.82 41.23
CA LYS A 121 6.04 -33.94 42.25
C LYS A 121 5.46 -34.00 43.66
N THR A 122 4.43 -33.20 43.93
CA THR A 122 3.72 -33.22 45.22
C THR A 122 2.99 -34.55 45.41
N ALA A 123 2.30 -35.05 44.38
CA ALA A 123 1.63 -36.35 44.42
C ALA A 123 2.61 -37.51 44.69
N ILE A 124 3.78 -37.51 44.03
CA ILE A 124 4.84 -38.51 44.27
C ILE A 124 5.34 -38.45 45.72
N GLN A 125 5.52 -37.24 46.28
CA GLN A 125 5.94 -37.09 47.67
C GLN A 125 4.91 -37.69 48.64
N VAL A 126 3.62 -37.42 48.43
CA VAL A 126 2.54 -37.98 49.25
C VAL A 126 2.51 -39.51 49.14
N GLN A 127 2.52 -40.05 47.93
CA GLN A 127 2.56 -41.50 47.70
C GLN A 127 3.79 -42.16 48.34
N THR A 128 4.95 -41.49 48.30
CA THR A 128 6.17 -41.99 48.95
C THR A 128 6.00 -42.03 50.48
N THR A 129 5.39 -41.01 51.08
CA THR A 129 5.14 -40.99 52.53
C THR A 129 4.12 -42.04 52.95
N GLU A 130 3.05 -42.24 52.18
CA GLU A 130 2.06 -43.28 52.44
C GLU A 130 2.65 -44.68 52.29
N ALA A 131 3.42 -44.93 51.24
CA ALA A 131 4.10 -46.21 51.03
C ALA A 131 5.09 -46.53 52.16
N ARG A 132 5.85 -45.54 52.64
CA ARG A 132 6.74 -45.71 53.80
C ARG A 132 5.96 -46.06 55.06
N ALA A 133 4.87 -45.35 55.35
CA ALA A 133 4.04 -45.63 56.52
C ALA A 133 3.40 -47.03 56.46
N SER A 134 2.94 -47.45 55.28
CA SER A 134 2.39 -48.80 55.05
C SER A 134 3.46 -49.88 55.29
N LEU A 135 4.67 -49.70 54.73
CA LEU A 135 5.78 -50.63 54.92
C LEU A 135 6.22 -50.73 56.39
N GLU A 136 6.23 -49.62 57.13
CA GLU A 136 6.52 -49.64 58.57
C GLU A 136 5.45 -50.40 59.36
N GLY A 137 4.18 -50.22 59.02
CA GLY A 137 3.06 -50.96 59.61
C GLY A 137 3.16 -52.47 59.35
N ASP A 138 3.42 -52.84 58.10
CA ASP A 138 3.63 -54.23 57.69
C ASP A 138 4.84 -54.86 58.38
N ALA A 139 5.97 -54.13 58.47
CA ALA A 139 7.16 -54.59 59.16
C ALA A 139 6.88 -54.87 60.65
N ARG A 140 6.13 -54.00 61.33
CA ARG A 140 5.72 -54.21 62.73
C ARG A 140 4.80 -55.42 62.88
N ARG A 141 3.85 -55.60 61.97
CA ARG A 141 2.93 -56.75 61.96
C ARG A 141 3.70 -58.06 61.77
N ILE A 142 4.56 -58.13 60.76
CA ILE A 142 5.40 -59.31 60.48
C ILE A 142 6.33 -59.62 61.67
N ALA A 143 6.97 -58.60 62.26
CA ALA A 143 7.80 -58.77 63.45
C ALA A 143 7.01 -59.33 64.65
N GLY A 144 5.76 -58.88 64.84
CA GLY A 144 4.84 -59.40 65.85
C GLY A 144 4.46 -60.86 65.59
N GLU A 145 4.16 -61.21 64.34
CA GLU A 145 3.87 -62.59 63.93
C GLU A 145 5.05 -63.52 64.20
N ILE A 146 6.28 -63.12 63.80
CA ILE A 146 7.52 -63.87 64.05
C ILE A 146 7.73 -64.03 65.56
N SER A 147 7.62 -62.95 66.33
CA SER A 147 7.81 -62.98 67.79
C SER A 147 6.80 -63.92 68.45
N SER A 148 5.53 -63.90 68.02
CA SER A 148 4.48 -64.79 68.55
C SER A 148 4.73 -66.27 68.21
N GLN A 149 5.27 -66.58 67.02
CA GLN A 149 5.65 -67.94 66.63
C GLN A 149 6.86 -68.43 67.44
N LEU A 150 7.84 -67.56 67.70
CA LEU A 150 8.98 -67.88 68.55
C LEU A 150 8.59 -68.07 70.02
N LEU A 151 7.70 -67.22 70.57
CA LEU A 151 7.16 -67.33 71.94
C LEU A 151 6.16 -68.47 72.11
N ARG A 152 5.53 -68.95 71.04
CA ARG A 152 4.81 -70.24 71.03
C ARG A 152 5.78 -71.43 71.12
N ARG A 153 7.08 -71.20 70.93
CA ARG A 153 8.14 -72.21 70.93
C ARG A 153 9.26 -71.94 71.97
N PRO A 154 8.92 -71.81 73.26
CA PRO A 154 9.81 -72.33 74.30
C PRO A 154 9.05 -73.14 75.35
N GLY A 155 9.36 -74.44 75.44
CA GLY A 155 8.94 -75.31 76.55
C GLY A 155 8.71 -76.79 76.24
N GLY A 156 8.63 -77.22 74.98
CA GLY A 156 8.49 -78.64 74.62
C GLY A 156 9.84 -79.35 74.57
N GLY A 157 10.18 -80.04 75.66
CA GLY A 157 11.50 -80.61 75.93
C GLY A 157 12.05 -81.58 74.89
N VAL A 158 13.36 -81.47 74.66
CA VAL A 158 14.18 -82.56 74.14
C VAL A 158 15.52 -82.51 74.88
N SER A 159 15.61 -83.29 75.97
CA SER A 159 16.90 -83.74 76.50
C SER A 159 16.71 -85.14 77.11
N SER A 160 16.57 -86.12 76.23
CA SER A 160 16.85 -87.53 76.56
C SER A 160 17.26 -88.27 75.29
N ALA A 161 18.55 -88.26 74.99
CA ALA A 161 19.23 -89.32 74.25
C ALA A 161 20.76 -89.19 74.44
N GLN A 162 21.32 -90.07 75.29
CA GLN A 162 22.50 -90.96 75.11
C GLN A 162 23.75 -90.35 74.40
N PRO A 163 25.01 -90.64 74.82
CA PRO A 163 25.46 -92.04 74.85
C PRO A 163 26.68 -92.47 75.72
N ARG A 164 26.86 -93.81 75.77
CA ARG A 164 28.09 -94.61 76.05
C ARG A 164 28.45 -94.89 77.52
N ALA A 165 28.14 -96.10 77.99
CA ALA A 165 28.97 -97.32 78.01
C ALA A 165 28.15 -98.47 78.59
#